data_AF-A0A7S3H9Y8-F1
#
_entry.id   AF-A0A7S3H9Y8-F1
#
_cell.length_a   1.000
_cell.length_b   1.000
_cell.length_c   1.000
_cell.angle_alpha   90.00
_cell.angle_beta   90.00
_cell.angle_gamma   90.00
#
_symmetry.space_group_name_H-M   'P 1'
#
loop_
_entity.id
_entity.type
_entity.pdbx_description
1 polymer ?
#
loop_
_entity_poly.entity_id
_entity_poly.type
_entity_poly.pdbx_seq_one_letter_code
_entity_poly.pdbx_strand_id
1 'polypeptide(L)'
;QGLPTALADPRIGGFIRDLQDYGMHLLIAPKANTTSEEIGETLTLENFEELMVRSFPPCMRRLVEQQREMKKHLKHAGRLQLRPFLKDCGFAIEDSFKWWKQELCRDPTIDTASYEKNYTYDVEHTYGKKGHLQGQNAFGCAK
;
A
#
# COMPACT_ATOMS: atom_id res chain seq x y z
N GLN A 1 -2.12 -4.72 -41.79
CA GLN A 1 -3.28 -4.23 -41.00
C GLN A 1 -3.24 -5.01 -39.70
N GLY A 2 -2.88 -4.38 -38.57
CA GLY A 2 -2.47 -5.11 -37.36
C GLY A 2 -2.92 -4.39 -36.09
N LEU A 3 -2.05 -3.59 -35.48
CA LEU A 3 -2.34 -2.94 -34.21
C LEU A 3 -3.40 -1.81 -34.27
N PRO A 4 -3.41 -0.91 -35.26
CA PRO A 4 -4.40 0.18 -35.31
C PRO A 4 -5.84 -0.34 -35.47
N THR A 5 -6.00 -1.44 -36.22
CA THR A 5 -7.30 -2.11 -36.41
C THR A 5 -7.76 -2.79 -35.12
N ALA A 6 -6.86 -3.44 -34.38
CA ALA A 6 -7.17 -4.05 -33.09
C ALA A 6 -7.51 -3.01 -32.01
N LEU A 7 -6.85 -1.86 -32.00
CA LEU A 7 -7.13 -0.75 -31.07
C LEU A 7 -8.49 -0.08 -31.32
N ALA A 8 -8.98 -0.10 -32.55
CA ALA A 8 -10.27 0.43 -32.95
C ALA A 8 -11.43 -0.54 -32.67
N ASP A 9 -11.16 -1.83 -32.44
CA ASP A 9 -12.20 -2.81 -32.12
C ASP A 9 -12.75 -2.54 -30.70
N PRO A 10 -14.07 -2.33 -30.53
CA PRO A 10 -14.66 -1.97 -29.24
C PRO A 10 -14.59 -3.10 -28.19
N ARG A 11 -14.35 -4.34 -28.59
CA ARG A 11 -14.28 -5.50 -27.67
C ARG A 11 -12.90 -5.69 -27.07
N ILE A 12 -11.84 -5.40 -27.84
CA ILE A 12 -10.44 -5.68 -27.44
C ILE A 12 -9.59 -4.41 -27.33
N GLY A 13 -9.99 -3.31 -27.98
CA GLY A 13 -9.19 -2.09 -28.04
C GLY A 13 -8.99 -1.41 -26.69
N GLY A 14 -9.99 -1.49 -25.79
CA GLY A 14 -9.86 -1.02 -24.41
C GLY A 14 -8.79 -1.81 -23.65
N PHE A 15 -8.92 -3.14 -23.65
CA PHE A 15 -7.95 -4.03 -23.02
C PHE A 15 -6.52 -3.84 -23.54
N ILE A 16 -6.33 -3.65 -24.86
CA ILE A 16 -4.99 -3.44 -25.43
C ILE A 16 -4.38 -2.11 -24.99
N ARG A 17 -5.18 -1.05 -24.84
CA ARG A 17 -4.71 0.24 -24.26
C ARG A 17 -4.36 0.08 -22.79
N ASP A 18 -5.23 -0.55 -22.02
CA ASP A 18 -4.98 -0.79 -20.59
C ASP A 18 -3.73 -1.65 -20.38
N LEU A 19 -3.45 -2.60 -21.28
CA LEU A 19 -2.23 -3.38 -21.26
C LEU A 19 -0.99 -2.55 -21.63
N GLN A 20 -1.11 -1.54 -22.49
CA GLN A 20 0.00 -0.63 -22.79
C GLN A 20 0.28 0.31 -21.61
N ASP A 21 -0.77 0.83 -20.97
CA ASP A 21 -0.65 1.83 -19.91
C ASP A 21 -0.35 1.20 -18.54
N TYR A 22 -0.92 0.02 -18.27
CA TYR A 22 -0.87 -0.66 -16.97
C TYR A 22 -0.32 -2.09 -17.05
N GLY A 23 0.18 -2.54 -18.21
CA GLY A 23 0.67 -3.91 -18.38
C GLY A 23 1.76 -4.30 -17.39
N MET A 24 2.62 -3.35 -17.00
CA MET A 24 3.61 -3.59 -15.95
C MET A 24 2.98 -3.84 -14.57
N HIS A 25 1.83 -3.24 -14.25
CA HIS A 25 1.11 -3.49 -13.00
C HIS A 25 0.45 -4.88 -12.99
N LEU A 26 -0.03 -5.36 -14.14
CA LEU A 26 -0.55 -6.72 -14.32
C LEU A 26 0.54 -7.80 -14.28
N LEU A 27 1.77 -7.44 -14.66
CA LEU A 27 2.96 -8.31 -14.52
C LEU A 27 3.46 -8.38 -13.07
N ILE A 28 3.02 -7.50 -12.18
CA ILE A 28 3.11 -7.66 -10.73
C ILE A 28 1.93 -8.54 -10.28
N ALA A 29 1.78 -9.71 -10.90
CA ALA A 29 1.02 -10.77 -10.26
C ALA A 29 1.74 -11.10 -8.95
N PRO A 30 1.01 -11.43 -7.86
CA PRO A 30 1.66 -11.81 -6.61
C PRO A 30 2.55 -13.01 -6.94
N LYS A 31 3.85 -12.90 -6.66
CA LYS A 31 4.70 -14.08 -6.62
C LYS A 31 4.16 -14.96 -5.49
N ALA A 32 3.22 -15.85 -5.82
CA ALA A 32 2.93 -17.01 -5.03
C ALA A 32 4.25 -17.78 -4.93
N ASN A 33 4.89 -17.69 -3.77
CA ASN A 33 6.13 -18.36 -3.38
C ASN A 33 7.38 -17.90 -4.15
N THR A 34 7.94 -16.74 -3.77
CA THR A 34 9.38 -16.51 -4.00
C THR A 34 10.14 -17.38 -3.00
N THR A 35 10.85 -18.38 -3.52
CA THR A 35 11.84 -19.18 -2.79
C THR A 35 12.87 -18.26 -2.12
N SER A 36 13.20 -18.59 -0.89
CA SER A 36 13.84 -17.79 0.17
C SER A 36 15.28 -17.27 -0.08
N GLU A 37 15.74 -17.10 -1.31
CA GLU A 37 17.17 -16.90 -1.61
C GLU A 37 17.57 -15.48 -2.07
N GLU A 38 16.62 -14.55 -2.23
CA GLU A 38 16.89 -13.12 -2.46
C GLU A 38 15.97 -12.27 -1.56
N ILE A 39 15.93 -12.59 -0.26
CA ILE A 39 15.07 -11.88 0.70
C ILE A 39 15.73 -10.54 1.02
N GLY A 40 15.31 -9.49 0.31
CA GLY A 40 15.51 -8.12 0.79
C GLY A 40 14.99 -7.97 2.22
N GLU A 41 15.61 -7.09 3.00
CA GLU A 41 15.28 -6.89 4.41
C GLU A 41 13.79 -6.61 4.63
N THR A 42 13.13 -7.44 5.45
CA THR A 42 11.71 -7.28 5.80
C THR A 42 11.53 -6.09 6.74
N LEU A 43 10.46 -5.32 6.53
CA LEU A 43 10.11 -4.21 7.39
C LEU A 43 9.62 -4.70 8.77
N THR A 44 10.21 -4.19 9.85
CA THR A 44 9.80 -4.36 11.25
C THR A 44 9.65 -3.00 11.94
N LEU A 45 9.20 -2.95 13.19
CA LEU A 45 9.11 -1.69 13.92
C LEU A 45 10.48 -1.08 14.22
N GLU A 46 11.48 -1.92 14.47
CA GLU A 46 12.82 -1.51 14.88
C GLU A 46 13.60 -0.88 13.73
N ASN A 47 13.49 -1.44 12.52
CA ASN A 47 14.19 -0.95 11.34
C ASN A 47 13.37 0.06 10.50
N PHE A 48 12.15 0.42 10.95
CA PHE A 48 11.23 1.27 10.20
C PHE A 48 11.87 2.61 9.80
N GLU A 49 12.51 3.30 10.73
CA GLU A 49 13.10 4.62 10.47
C GLU A 49 14.28 4.53 9.50
N GLU A 50 15.11 3.49 9.62
CA GLU A 50 16.25 3.27 8.74
C GLU A 50 15.78 2.98 7.30
N LEU A 51 14.83 2.04 7.15
CA LEU A 51 14.28 1.68 5.85
C LEU A 51 13.48 2.80 5.21
N MET A 52 12.79 3.62 6.00
CA MET A 52 12.08 4.80 5.51
C MET A 52 13.04 5.79 4.85
N VAL A 53 14.22 6.02 5.41
CA VAL A 53 15.19 6.96 4.85
C VAL A 53 15.96 6.36 3.68
N ARG A 54 16.37 5.09 3.81
CA ARG A 54 17.25 4.41 2.85
C ARG A 54 16.51 3.88 1.61
N SER A 55 15.31 3.33 1.80
CA SER A 55 14.68 2.45 0.80
C SER A 55 13.27 2.87 0.37
N PHE A 56 12.53 3.66 1.17
CA PHE A 56 11.19 4.06 0.76
C PHE A 56 11.23 5.00 -0.44
N PRO A 57 10.35 4.81 -1.45
CA PRO A 57 10.24 5.77 -2.53
C PRO A 57 9.77 7.14 -1.99
N PRO A 58 10.15 8.25 -2.66
CA PRO A 58 9.86 9.60 -2.16
C PRO A 58 8.38 9.85 -1.84
N CYS A 59 7.46 9.25 -2.61
CA CYS A 59 6.02 9.38 -2.37
C CYS A 59 5.58 8.77 -1.03
N MET A 60 6.08 7.58 -0.67
CA MET A 60 5.72 6.91 0.57
C MET A 60 6.39 7.56 1.78
N ARG A 61 7.68 7.91 1.64
CA ARG A 61 8.42 8.67 2.66
C ARG A 61 7.72 9.98 2.98
N ARG A 62 7.30 10.73 1.96
CA ARG A 62 6.60 12.01 2.14
C ARG A 62 5.29 11.87 2.92
N LEU A 63 4.53 10.78 2.72
CA LEU A 63 3.29 10.55 3.48
C LEU A 63 3.56 10.42 4.99
N VAL A 64 4.59 9.67 5.36
CA VAL A 64 4.98 9.49 6.77
C VAL A 64 5.50 10.80 7.37
N GLU A 65 6.42 11.47 6.67
CA GLU A 65 6.99 12.75 7.12
C GLU A 65 5.90 13.81 7.29
N GLN A 66 5.01 13.97 6.30
CA GLN A 66 3.94 14.96 6.35
C GLN A 66 2.99 14.73 7.53
N GLN A 67 2.63 13.49 7.82
CA GLN A 67 1.79 13.16 8.97
C GLN A 67 2.44 13.61 10.29
N ARG A 68 3.74 13.32 10.43
CA ARG A 68 4.53 13.64 11.63
C ARG A 68 4.75 15.15 11.79
N GLU A 69 5.13 15.83 10.71
CA GLU A 69 5.35 17.28 10.67
C GLU A 69 4.07 18.06 11.01
N MET A 70 2.96 17.70 10.37
CA MET A 70 1.70 18.40 10.57
C MET A 70 1.02 18.05 11.90
N LYS A 71 1.45 16.97 12.59
CA LYS A 71 0.77 16.39 13.76
C LYS A 71 -0.73 16.20 13.50
N LYS A 72 -1.04 15.79 12.27
CA LYS A 72 -2.40 15.57 11.77
C LYS A 72 -2.43 14.25 11.05
N HIS A 73 -3.50 13.50 11.26
CA HIS A 73 -3.63 12.18 10.67
C HIS A 73 -3.70 12.26 9.15
N LEU A 74 -3.18 11.23 8.47
CA LEU A 74 -3.32 11.13 7.01
C LEU A 74 -4.79 11.07 6.62
N LYS A 75 -5.18 11.84 5.60
CA LYS A 75 -6.50 11.72 4.96
C LYS A 75 -6.69 10.33 4.34
N HIS A 76 -7.94 9.96 4.08
CA HIS A 76 -8.31 8.65 3.55
C HIS A 76 -7.45 8.19 2.36
N ALA A 77 -7.25 9.04 1.35
CA ALA A 77 -6.45 8.70 0.17
C ALA A 77 -4.99 8.36 0.50
N GLY A 78 -4.36 9.09 1.43
CA GLY A 78 -2.99 8.81 1.86
C GLY A 78 -2.89 7.49 2.62
N ARG A 79 -3.89 7.18 3.47
CA ARG A 79 -3.95 5.88 4.17
C ARG A 79 -4.18 4.72 3.19
N LEU A 80 -5.01 4.93 2.17
CA LEU A 80 -5.28 3.94 1.13
C LEU A 80 -4.04 3.63 0.29
N GLN A 81 -3.12 4.60 0.14
CA GLN A 81 -1.83 4.40 -0.52
C GLN A 81 -0.79 3.75 0.39
N LEU A 82 -0.68 4.21 1.63
CA LEU A 82 0.40 3.78 2.54
C LEU A 82 0.16 2.41 3.16
N ARG A 83 -1.08 2.07 3.58
CA ARG A 83 -1.34 0.77 4.26
C ARG A 83 -0.98 -0.43 3.39
N PRO A 84 -1.43 -0.53 2.12
CA PRO A 84 -1.11 -1.70 1.30
C PRO A 84 0.37 -1.76 0.95
N PHE A 85 1.04 -0.62 0.81
CA PHE A 85 2.49 -0.54 0.61
C PHE A 85 3.27 -1.15 1.79
N LEU A 86 2.96 -0.76 3.03
CA LEU A 86 3.63 -1.34 4.21
C LEU A 86 3.40 -2.85 4.30
N LYS A 87 2.18 -3.31 3.99
CA LYS A 87 1.84 -4.74 3.92
C LYS A 87 2.69 -5.47 2.87
N ASP A 88 2.86 -4.90 1.67
CA ASP A 88 3.67 -5.50 0.59
C ASP A 88 5.20 -5.42 0.87
N CYS A 89 5.65 -4.50 1.71
CA CYS A 89 7.02 -4.49 2.28
C CYS A 89 7.25 -5.62 3.31
N GLY A 90 6.26 -6.45 3.57
CA GLY A 90 6.34 -7.55 4.53
C GLY A 90 6.11 -7.14 5.98
N PHE A 91 5.56 -5.94 6.23
CA PHE A 91 5.27 -5.47 7.58
C PHE A 91 4.17 -6.33 8.21
N ALA A 92 4.44 -6.92 9.38
CA ALA A 92 3.50 -7.78 10.08
C ALA A 92 2.22 -7.02 10.47
N ILE A 93 1.09 -7.73 10.58
CA ILE A 93 -0.19 -7.11 10.92
C ILE A 93 -0.19 -6.58 12.36
N GLU A 94 0.44 -7.31 13.28
CA GLU A 94 0.56 -6.94 14.69
C GLU A 94 1.36 -5.64 14.84
N ASP A 95 2.43 -5.52 14.07
CA ASP A 95 3.28 -4.33 14.06
C ASP A 95 2.62 -3.17 13.33
N SER A 96 1.84 -3.45 12.28
CA SER A 96 0.97 -2.46 11.64
C SER A 96 -0.03 -1.85 12.61
N PHE A 97 -0.68 -2.64 13.47
CA PHE A 97 -1.60 -2.08 14.45
C PHE A 97 -0.90 -1.13 15.42
N LYS A 98 0.29 -1.50 15.91
CA LYS A 98 1.07 -0.65 16.82
C LYS A 98 1.51 0.63 16.12
N TRP A 99 2.05 0.52 14.91
CA TRP A 99 2.54 1.67 14.13
C TRP A 99 1.41 2.63 13.77
N TRP A 100 0.30 2.14 13.21
CA TRP A 100 -0.83 2.98 12.83
C TRP A 100 -1.49 3.66 14.03
N LYS A 101 -1.56 2.96 15.17
CA LYS A 101 -2.02 3.55 16.43
C LYS A 101 -1.10 4.69 16.87
N GLN A 102 0.22 4.45 16.90
CA GLN A 102 1.20 5.47 17.27
C GLN A 102 1.15 6.69 16.35
N GLU A 103 1.11 6.47 15.03
CA GLU A 103 1.18 7.54 14.05
C GLU A 103 -0.14 8.33 13.96
N LEU A 104 -1.31 7.68 13.98
CA LEU A 104 -2.60 8.40 13.88
C LEU A 104 -2.94 9.14 15.17
N CYS A 105 -2.59 8.59 16.34
CA CYS A 105 -2.78 9.26 17.63
C CYS A 105 -1.79 10.42 17.86
N ARG A 106 -0.87 10.71 16.92
CA ARG A 106 -0.16 12.00 16.92
C ARG A 106 -1.10 13.17 16.67
N ASP A 107 -2.23 12.92 16.00
CA ASP A 107 -3.29 13.92 15.89
C ASP A 107 -4.04 14.00 17.22
N PRO A 108 -4.06 15.15 17.90
CA PRO A 108 -4.75 15.29 19.19
C PRO A 108 -6.27 15.06 19.11
N THR A 109 -6.84 14.98 17.90
CA THR A 109 -8.25 14.66 17.70
C THR A 109 -8.56 13.15 17.68
N ILE A 110 -7.53 12.30 17.64
CA ILE A 110 -7.68 10.85 17.63
C ILE A 110 -7.05 10.29 18.91
N ASP A 111 -7.91 9.84 19.82
CA ASP A 111 -7.49 9.07 20.97
C ASP A 111 -7.39 7.58 20.65
N THR A 112 -6.83 6.81 21.59
CA THR A 112 -6.66 5.36 21.43
C THR A 112 -7.98 4.63 21.19
N ALA A 113 -9.06 5.01 21.88
CA ALA A 113 -10.35 4.34 21.72
C ALA A 113 -10.99 4.68 20.36
N SER A 114 -10.88 5.94 19.89
CA SER A 114 -11.31 6.32 18.54
C SER A 114 -10.51 5.59 17.46
N TYR A 115 -9.20 5.42 17.64
CA TYR A 115 -8.39 4.63 16.72
C TYR A 115 -8.93 3.19 16.60
N GLU A 116 -9.08 2.51 17.74
CA GLU A 116 -9.50 1.11 17.79
C GLU A 116 -10.89 0.90 17.16
N LYS A 117 -11.80 1.85 17.37
CA LYS A 117 -13.15 1.80 16.79
C LYS A 117 -13.17 2.06 15.29
N ASN A 118 -12.43 3.06 14.81
CA ASN A 118 -12.63 3.60 13.46
C ASN A 118 -11.61 3.09 12.43
N TYR A 119 -10.45 2.56 12.86
CA TYR A 119 -9.33 2.27 11.94
C TYR A 119 -8.85 0.82 11.98
N THR A 120 -9.16 0.05 13.03
CA THR A 120 -8.76 -1.37 13.14
C THR A 120 -9.30 -2.19 11.98
N TYR A 121 -10.59 -2.01 11.63
CA TYR A 121 -11.22 -2.72 10.53
C TYR A 121 -10.49 -2.50 9.20
N ASP A 122 -10.05 -1.26 8.92
CA ASP A 122 -9.34 -0.94 7.68
C ASP A 122 -8.01 -1.70 7.58
N VAL A 123 -7.28 -1.82 8.70
CA VAL A 123 -6.00 -2.54 8.75
C VAL A 123 -6.29 -4.02 8.51
N GLU A 124 -7.24 -4.63 9.22
CA GLU A 124 -7.62 -6.03 9.00
C GLU A 124 -8.06 -6.31 7.56
N HIS A 125 -8.83 -5.39 6.96
CA HIS A 125 -9.28 -5.47 5.58
C HIS A 125 -8.11 -5.40 4.60
N THR A 126 -7.16 -4.49 4.82
CA THR A 126 -5.94 -4.37 4.00
C THR A 126 -5.16 -5.69 3.95
N TYR A 127 -5.09 -6.42 5.08
CA TYR A 127 -4.41 -7.71 5.21
C TYR A 127 -5.27 -8.91 4.81
N GLY A 128 -6.50 -8.71 4.32
CA GLY A 128 -7.39 -9.81 3.92
C GLY A 128 -7.95 -10.62 5.10
N LYS A 129 -8.01 -10.05 6.31
CA LYS A 129 -8.60 -10.68 7.51
C LYS A 129 -10.08 -10.37 7.68
N LYS A 130 -10.65 -9.47 6.87
CA LYS A 130 -12.06 -9.08 6.83
C LYS A 130 -12.56 -8.97 5.39
N GLY A 131 -13.88 -8.85 5.21
CA GLY A 131 -14.51 -8.70 3.90
C GLY A 131 -14.38 -9.96 3.04
N HIS A 132 -14.08 -9.80 1.75
CA HIS A 132 -13.90 -10.91 0.79
C HIS A 132 -12.55 -11.66 1.01
N LEU A 133 -11.85 -11.42 2.12
CA LEU A 133 -10.57 -12.07 2.46
C LEU A 133 -9.47 -11.86 1.40
N GLN A 134 -9.61 -10.85 0.55
CA GLN A 134 -8.61 -10.40 -0.40
C GLN A 134 -7.92 -9.16 0.16
N GLY A 135 -6.64 -9.29 0.47
CA GLY A 135 -5.84 -8.13 0.89
C GLY A 135 -5.72 -7.11 -0.24
N GLN A 136 -5.59 -5.83 0.12
CA GLN A 136 -5.40 -4.75 -0.84
C GLN A 136 -3.96 -4.75 -1.35
N ASN A 137 -3.76 -4.55 -2.65
CA ASN A 137 -2.42 -4.44 -3.23
C ASN A 137 -1.92 -2.99 -3.18
N ALA A 138 -0.61 -2.79 -3.07
CA ALA A 138 0.01 -1.48 -3.24
C ALA A 138 -0.31 -0.88 -4.61
N PHE A 139 -0.47 0.44 -4.65
CA PHE A 139 -0.65 1.15 -5.92
C PHE A 139 0.63 1.13 -6.75
N GLY A 140 0.49 0.94 -8.06
CA GLY A 140 1.53 1.23 -9.02
C GLY A 140 1.84 2.73 -9.12
N CYS A 141 2.99 3.07 -9.72
CA CYS A 141 3.38 4.46 -9.97
C CYS A 141 2.43 5.16 -10.95
N ALA A 142 2.05 4.47 -12.03
CA ALA A 142 0.94 4.88 -12.89
C ALA A 142 -0.34 4.40 -12.22
N LYS A 143 -1.07 5.33 -11.60
CA LYS A 143 -2.37 5.07 -10.97
C LYS A 143 -3.49 5.25 -11.98
#